data_AF-T1AFF2-F1
#
_entry.id   AF-T1AFF2-F1
#
_cell.length_a   1.000
_cell.length_b   1.000
_cell.length_c   1.000
_cell.angle_alpha   90.00
_cell.angle_beta   90.00
_cell.angle_gamma   90.00
#
_symmetry.space_group_name_H-M   'P 1'
#
loop_
_entity.id
_entity.type
_entity.pdbx_description
1 polymer ?
#
loop_
_entity_poly.entity_id
_entity_poly.type
_entity_poly.pdbx_seq_one_letter_code
_entity_poly.pdbx_strand_id
1 'polypeptide(L)'
;LPRLIELVDARRVPSTPMMTVHVDKKLKNDREAVERIALQVEVTTVPDVAAIGTVVEDLKVVVSPQAPLLAARGVKRAEIEAALLEHLDGRLFELKPGSGSGETRAFEIHLKDTSAKTTKSRKEELVEEMPYKKLLLGSEEAKAIQIKGVQGIRRALIRREKDEYVIYTEGSNLDGVLGI
;
A
#
# COMPACT_ATOMS: atom_id res chain seq x y z
N LEU A 1 7.25 23.10 21.54
CA LEU A 1 8.72 23.18 21.42
C LEU A 1 9.33 22.20 20.41
N PRO A 2 8.95 20.91 20.33
CA PRO A 2 9.56 19.97 19.36
C PRO A 2 9.56 20.49 17.92
N ARG A 3 8.45 21.08 17.46
CA ARG A 3 8.34 21.65 16.11
C ARG A 3 9.28 22.82 15.83
N LEU A 4 9.54 23.66 16.83
CA LEU A 4 10.44 24.81 16.67
C LEU A 4 11.89 24.34 16.51
N ILE A 5 12.27 23.32 17.28
CA ILE A 5 13.58 22.67 17.18
C ILE A 5 13.75 22.04 15.79
N GLU A 6 12.73 21.35 15.26
CA GLU A 6 12.79 20.78 13.89
C GLU A 6 13.05 21.83 12.81
N LEU A 7 12.46 23.03 12.96
CA LEU A 7 12.65 24.15 12.04
C LEU A 7 14.05 24.77 12.18
N VAL A 8 14.52 24.96 13.42
CA VAL A 8 15.85 25.51 13.71
C VAL A 8 16.96 24.56 13.24
N ASP A 9 16.79 23.25 13.45
CA ASP A 9 17.72 22.21 13.03
C ASP A 9 17.64 21.89 11.52
N ALA A 10 16.75 22.55 10.76
CA ALA A 10 16.53 22.31 9.33
C ALA A 10 16.35 20.83 8.96
N ARG A 11 15.54 20.09 9.74
CA ARG A 11 15.33 18.66 9.48
C ARG A 11 14.72 18.42 8.09
N ARG A 12 15.27 17.45 7.36
CA ARG A 12 14.80 17.06 6.02
C ARG A 12 13.35 16.58 6.01
N VAL A 13 12.95 15.79 7.01
CA VAL A 13 11.58 15.29 7.15
C VAL A 13 11.08 15.63 8.56
N PRO A 14 9.99 16.40 8.70
CA PRO A 14 9.38 16.67 10.00
C PRO A 14 8.77 15.41 10.63
N SER A 15 8.59 15.38 11.95
CA SER A 15 7.97 14.21 12.61
C SER A 15 6.50 14.01 12.24
N THR A 16 5.77 15.10 12.02
CA THR A 16 4.37 15.12 11.56
C THR A 16 4.25 16.03 10.35
N PRO A 17 4.52 15.53 9.13
CA PRO A 17 4.28 16.27 7.91
C PRO A 17 2.77 16.44 7.68
N MET A 18 2.37 17.62 7.24
CA MET A 18 0.99 17.92 6.87
C MET A 18 0.99 18.96 5.76
N MET A 19 -0.01 18.90 4.87
CA MET A 19 -0.21 19.90 3.83
C MET A 19 -1.66 20.36 3.80
N THR A 20 -1.86 21.60 3.37
CA THR A 20 -3.17 22.18 3.09
C THR A 20 -3.25 22.42 1.58
N VAL A 21 -3.95 21.54 0.88
CA VAL A 21 -4.10 21.58 -0.57
C VAL A 21 -5.37 22.34 -0.91
N HIS A 22 -5.20 23.43 -1.65
CA HIS A 22 -6.30 24.24 -2.17
C HIS A 22 -6.59 23.79 -3.59
N VAL A 23 -7.87 23.61 -3.89
CA VAL A 23 -8.31 23.25 -5.25
C VAL A 23 -8.50 24.49 -6.11
N ASP A 24 -8.44 24.30 -7.42
CA ASP A 24 -8.64 25.34 -8.41
C ASP A 24 -9.99 26.04 -8.27
N LYS A 25 -10.02 27.35 -8.61
CA LYS A 25 -11.20 28.23 -8.48
C LYS A 25 -12.49 27.67 -9.10
N LYS A 26 -12.37 26.81 -10.11
CA LYS A 26 -13.49 26.20 -10.82
C LYS A 26 -14.13 25.03 -10.05
N LEU A 27 -13.35 24.34 -9.22
CA LEU A 27 -13.74 23.13 -8.49
C LEU A 27 -14.02 23.40 -6.99
N LYS A 28 -13.83 24.63 -6.53
CA LYS A 28 -13.96 25.02 -5.10
C LYS A 28 -15.30 24.69 -4.46
N ASN A 29 -16.38 24.63 -5.24
CA ASN A 29 -17.74 24.31 -4.77
C ASN A 29 -18.19 22.90 -5.16
N ASP A 30 -17.40 22.18 -5.95
CA ASP A 30 -17.75 20.84 -6.40
C ASP A 30 -17.19 19.82 -5.41
N ARG A 31 -18.07 19.36 -4.51
CA ARG A 31 -17.73 18.35 -3.51
C ARG A 31 -17.26 17.04 -4.14
N GLU A 32 -17.92 16.58 -5.20
CA GLU A 32 -17.63 15.29 -5.83
C GLU A 32 -16.29 15.31 -6.56
N ALA A 33 -15.95 16.42 -7.21
CA ALA A 33 -14.62 16.59 -7.79
C ALA A 33 -13.52 16.61 -6.72
N VAL A 34 -13.72 17.34 -5.62
CA VAL A 34 -12.74 17.41 -4.54
C VAL A 34 -12.57 16.07 -3.84
N GLU A 35 -13.65 15.30 -3.70
CA GLU A 35 -13.62 13.95 -3.14
C GLU A 35 -12.82 12.98 -4.01
N ARG A 36 -12.97 13.06 -5.33
CA ARG A 36 -12.13 12.29 -6.25
C ARG A 36 -10.66 12.66 -6.16
N ILE A 37 -10.33 13.94 -6.07
CA ILE A 37 -8.94 14.40 -5.90
C ILE A 37 -8.37 13.91 -4.56
N ALA A 38 -9.13 14.04 -3.47
CA ALA A 38 -8.71 13.54 -2.17
C ALA A 38 -8.42 12.03 -2.19
N LEU A 39 -9.26 11.24 -2.88
CA LEU A 39 -9.07 9.81 -3.07
C LEU A 39 -7.81 9.49 -3.91
N GLN A 40 -7.50 10.31 -4.91
CA GLN A 40 -6.29 10.17 -5.73
C GLN A 40 -5.02 10.59 -4.99
N VAL A 41 -5.13 11.51 -4.02
CA VAL A 41 -3.99 11.97 -3.23
C VAL A 41 -3.70 11.00 -2.08
N GLU A 42 -4.74 10.41 -1.48
CA GLU A 42 -4.58 9.45 -0.39
C GLU A 42 -3.95 8.14 -0.86
N VAL A 43 -2.85 7.74 -0.21
CA VAL A 43 -2.23 6.44 -0.47
C VAL A 43 -3.18 5.32 -0.08
N THR A 44 -3.38 4.38 -1.00
CA THR A 44 -4.14 3.17 -0.75
C THR A 44 -3.18 1.99 -0.78
N THR A 45 -3.02 1.34 0.37
CA THR A 45 -2.18 0.15 0.53
C THR A 45 -3.01 -1.14 0.50
N VAL A 46 -2.37 -2.29 0.35
CA VAL A 46 -3.08 -3.58 0.35
C VAL A 46 -3.92 -3.80 1.62
N PRO A 47 -3.45 -3.50 2.85
CA PRO A 47 -4.26 -3.61 4.06
C PRO A 47 -5.53 -2.75 4.07
N ASP A 48 -5.56 -1.65 3.32
CA ASP A 48 -6.73 -0.77 3.26
C ASP A 48 -7.87 -1.36 2.42
N VAL A 49 -7.56 -2.33 1.55
CA VAL A 49 -8.52 -2.92 0.60
C VAL A 49 -8.71 -4.43 0.75
N ALA A 50 -7.76 -5.12 1.39
CA ALA A 50 -7.72 -6.57 1.49
C ALA A 50 -7.23 -7.05 2.85
N ALA A 51 -7.79 -8.18 3.30
CA ALA A 51 -7.28 -8.88 4.48
C ALA A 51 -6.09 -9.76 4.07
N ILE A 52 -5.00 -9.67 4.81
CA ILE A 52 -3.79 -10.47 4.58
C ILE A 52 -3.73 -11.58 5.64
N GLY A 53 -3.77 -12.83 5.19
CA GLY A 53 -3.58 -14.01 6.01
C GLY A 53 -2.31 -14.75 5.60
N THR A 54 -1.66 -15.42 6.55
CA THR A 54 -0.51 -16.28 6.29
C THR A 54 -0.90 -17.72 6.60
N VAL A 55 -0.76 -18.62 5.63
CA VAL A 55 -0.98 -20.05 5.81
C VAL A 55 0.38 -20.72 5.91
N VAL A 56 0.69 -21.21 7.10
CA VAL A 56 1.98 -21.82 7.42
C VAL A 56 2.16 -23.18 6.74
N GLU A 57 1.09 -23.97 6.66
CA GLU A 57 1.09 -25.33 6.11
C GLU A 57 1.57 -25.37 4.66
N ASP A 58 1.04 -24.43 3.85
CA ASP A 58 1.36 -24.29 2.43
C ASP A 58 2.46 -23.24 2.16
N LEU A 59 3.01 -22.60 3.20
CA LEU A 59 3.95 -21.48 3.10
C LEU A 59 3.47 -20.41 2.08
N LYS A 60 2.21 -19.96 2.22
CA LYS A 60 1.59 -18.98 1.32
C LYS A 60 1.00 -17.80 2.07
N VAL A 61 1.04 -16.63 1.43
CA VAL A 61 0.33 -15.43 1.90
C VAL A 61 -0.94 -15.29 1.07
N VAL A 62 -2.09 -15.23 1.73
CA VAL A 62 -3.40 -15.07 1.11
C VAL A 62 -3.87 -13.64 1.31
N VAL A 63 -4.07 -12.92 0.22
CA VAL A 63 -4.63 -11.57 0.20
C VAL A 63 -6.07 -11.67 -0.28
N SER A 64 -7.04 -11.43 0.61
CA SER A 64 -8.46 -11.53 0.33
C SER A 64 -9.08 -10.13 0.20
N PRO A 65 -9.37 -9.64 -1.02
CA PRO A 65 -9.98 -8.34 -1.23
C PRO A 65 -11.41 -8.30 -0.69
N GLN A 66 -11.80 -7.17 -0.08
CA GLN A 66 -13.15 -6.97 0.43
C GLN A 66 -13.91 -5.96 -0.44
N ALA A 67 -15.04 -6.38 -1.01
CA ALA A 67 -15.85 -5.54 -1.89
C ALA A 67 -16.23 -4.16 -1.29
N PRO A 68 -16.61 -4.04 0.00
CA PRO A 68 -16.92 -2.73 0.60
C PRO A 68 -15.72 -1.78 0.62
N LEU A 69 -14.52 -2.31 0.92
CA LEU A 69 -13.29 -1.51 1.00
C LEU A 69 -12.82 -1.10 -0.40
N LEU A 70 -12.94 -2.00 -1.38
CA LEU A 70 -12.64 -1.71 -2.79
C LEU A 70 -13.52 -0.58 -3.34
N ALA A 71 -14.83 -0.63 -3.07
CA ALA A 71 -15.76 0.39 -3.51
C ALA A 71 -15.49 1.75 -2.85
N ALA A 72 -15.19 1.78 -1.55
CA ALA A 72 -14.86 3.00 -0.82
C ALA A 72 -13.55 3.64 -1.31
N ARG A 73 -12.57 2.82 -1.73
CA ARG A 73 -11.27 3.28 -2.24
C ARG A 73 -11.23 3.48 -3.75
N GLY A 74 -12.28 3.11 -4.49
CA GLY A 74 -12.32 3.18 -5.95
C GLY A 74 -11.25 2.33 -6.64
N VAL A 75 -10.88 1.20 -6.03
CA VAL A 75 -9.83 0.30 -6.53
C VAL A 75 -10.47 -0.90 -7.21
N LYS A 76 -9.99 -1.22 -8.42
CA LYS A 76 -10.41 -2.41 -9.16
C LYS A 76 -9.45 -3.56 -8.89
N ARG A 77 -9.96 -4.79 -8.97
CA ARG A 77 -9.14 -6.00 -8.82
C ARG A 77 -7.91 -6.03 -9.74
N ALA A 78 -8.06 -5.58 -10.99
CA ALA A 78 -6.96 -5.56 -11.96
C ALA A 78 -5.79 -4.67 -11.52
N GLU A 79 -6.07 -3.59 -10.78
CA GLU A 79 -5.05 -2.68 -10.28
C GLU A 79 -4.30 -3.29 -9.09
N ILE A 80 -5.00 -4.08 -8.26
CA ILE A 80 -4.36 -4.86 -7.19
C ILE A 80 -3.43 -5.91 -7.78
N GLU A 81 -3.89 -6.65 -8.79
CA GLU A 81 -3.09 -7.67 -9.48
C GLU A 81 -1.83 -7.06 -10.11
N ALA A 82 -1.97 -5.90 -10.76
CA ALA A 82 -0.85 -5.17 -11.32
C ALA A 82 0.13 -4.67 -10.25
N ALA A 83 -0.37 -4.06 -9.17
CA ALA A 83 0.45 -3.56 -8.08
C ALA A 83 1.22 -4.70 -7.39
N LEU A 84 0.56 -5.84 -7.16
CA LEU A 84 1.20 -7.04 -6.62
C LEU A 84 2.28 -7.55 -7.57
N LEU A 85 2.02 -7.66 -8.87
CA LEU A 85 3.01 -8.17 -9.82
C LEU A 85 4.23 -7.25 -9.99
N GLU A 86 4.04 -5.93 -9.93
CA GLU A 86 5.10 -4.94 -10.08
C GLU A 86 6.02 -4.87 -8.85
N HIS A 87 5.43 -4.98 -7.65
CA HIS A 87 6.16 -4.77 -6.41
C HIS A 87 6.56 -6.06 -5.68
N LEU A 88 5.99 -7.21 -6.04
CA LEU A 88 6.47 -8.51 -5.54
C LEU A 88 7.75 -8.92 -6.26
N ASP A 89 8.74 -9.38 -5.51
CA ASP A 89 9.93 -9.97 -6.10
C ASP A 89 9.57 -11.32 -6.74
N GLY A 90 9.37 -11.33 -8.06
CA GLY A 90 9.04 -12.52 -8.86
C GLY A 90 10.10 -13.63 -8.82
N ARG A 91 11.26 -13.38 -8.18
CA ARG A 91 12.28 -14.39 -7.87
C ARG A 91 11.95 -15.20 -6.64
N LEU A 92 11.27 -14.60 -5.66
CA LEU A 92 10.94 -15.20 -4.37
C LEU A 92 9.48 -15.64 -4.29
N PHE A 93 8.59 -15.02 -5.08
CA PHE A 93 7.15 -15.23 -4.96
C PHE A 93 6.48 -15.53 -6.32
N GLU A 94 5.51 -16.45 -6.32
CA GLU A 94 4.55 -16.67 -7.40
C GLU A 94 3.17 -16.20 -6.98
N LEU A 95 2.59 -15.30 -7.77
CA LEU A 95 1.19 -14.95 -7.64
C LEU A 95 0.33 -16.03 -8.33
N LYS A 96 -0.52 -16.71 -7.57
CA LYS A 96 -1.57 -17.59 -8.08
C LYS A 96 -2.93 -17.01 -7.70
N PRO A 97 -3.89 -16.96 -8.64
CA PRO A 97 -5.22 -16.48 -8.31
C PRO A 97 -5.95 -17.59 -7.53
N GLY A 98 -6.16 -17.35 -6.24
CA GLY A 98 -6.74 -18.29 -5.28
C GLY A 98 -8.25 -18.49 -5.44
N SER A 99 -8.85 -19.08 -4.41
CA SER A 99 -10.28 -19.37 -4.36
C SER A 99 -11.12 -18.09 -4.17
N GLY A 100 -12.27 -18.03 -4.87
CA GLY A 100 -13.23 -16.93 -4.79
C GLY A 100 -13.92 -16.66 -6.13
N SER A 101 -15.13 -16.08 -6.07
CA SER A 101 -15.95 -15.78 -7.25
C SER A 101 -16.00 -14.27 -7.49
N GLY A 102 -15.67 -13.82 -8.71
CA GLY A 102 -15.78 -12.41 -9.10
C GLY A 102 -14.71 -11.47 -8.52
N GLU A 103 -15.16 -10.33 -7.98
CA GLU A 103 -14.32 -9.22 -7.49
C GLU A 103 -13.62 -9.50 -6.15
N THR A 104 -14.06 -10.51 -5.40
CA THR A 104 -13.51 -10.90 -4.08
C THR A 104 -12.51 -12.05 -4.16
N ARG A 105 -12.05 -12.42 -5.35
CA ARG A 105 -11.12 -13.54 -5.52
C ARG A 105 -9.82 -13.25 -4.76
N ALA A 106 -9.44 -14.16 -3.89
CA ALA A 106 -8.20 -14.05 -3.13
C ALA A 106 -6.99 -14.20 -4.06
N PHE A 107 -5.93 -13.48 -3.76
CA PHE A 107 -4.61 -13.67 -4.35
C PHE A 107 -3.78 -14.52 -3.42
N GLU A 108 -3.19 -15.59 -3.92
CA GLU A 108 -2.28 -16.44 -3.18
C GLU A 108 -0.86 -16.16 -3.65
N ILE A 109 0.00 -15.75 -2.73
CA ILE A 109 1.42 -15.53 -2.96
C ILE A 109 2.14 -16.77 -2.43
N HIS A 110 2.62 -17.59 -3.36
CA HIS A 110 3.36 -18.82 -3.08
C HIS A 110 4.86 -18.51 -3.03
N LEU A 111 5.58 -19.05 -2.06
CA LEU A 111 7.04 -18.94 -2.01
C LEU A 111 7.68 -19.85 -3.09
N LYS A 112 8.54 -19.29 -3.96
CA LYS A 112 9.41 -20.08 -4.84
C LYS A 112 10.58 -20.59 -4.02
N ASP A 113 10.64 -21.89 -3.80
CA ASP A 113 11.83 -22.53 -3.27
C ASP A 113 12.91 -22.62 -4.35
N THR A 114 13.86 -21.68 -4.33
CA THR A 114 15.13 -21.82 -5.04
C THR A 114 16.04 -22.84 -4.35
N SER A 115 15.54 -24.06 -4.12
CA SER A 115 16.30 -25.19 -3.55
C SER A 115 16.35 -26.41 -4.47
N ALA A 116 15.89 -26.29 -5.73
CA ALA A 116 16.12 -27.32 -6.72
C ALA A 116 17.40 -27.05 -7.53
N LYS A 117 18.52 -27.60 -7.03
CA LYS A 117 19.75 -28.06 -7.73
C LYS A 117 21.07 -27.45 -7.22
N THR A 118 21.58 -28.03 -6.13
CA THR A 118 23.00 -28.44 -6.09
C THR A 118 23.17 -29.61 -5.12
N THR A 119 23.34 -30.79 -5.70
CA THR A 119 24.13 -31.94 -5.24
C THR A 119 24.50 -32.01 -3.76
N LYS A 120 23.96 -33.06 -3.11
CA LYS A 120 24.56 -33.85 -2.02
C LYS A 120 25.97 -33.42 -1.64
N SER A 121 26.14 -32.85 -0.45
CA SER A 121 26.88 -33.46 0.66
C SER A 121 27.26 -32.39 1.69
N ARG A 122 27.08 -32.74 2.96
CA ARG A 122 27.92 -32.39 4.12
C ARG A 122 27.38 -31.28 5.06
N LYS A 123 26.98 -31.77 6.25
CA LYS A 123 26.88 -31.11 7.58
C LYS A 123 25.69 -30.16 7.75
N GLU A 124 24.61 -30.57 8.41
CA GLU A 124 24.45 -30.65 9.89
C GLU A 124 24.77 -29.30 10.56
N GLU A 125 23.71 -28.70 11.14
CA GLU A 125 23.65 -27.45 11.93
C GLU A 125 23.65 -26.13 11.13
N LEU A 126 22.48 -25.69 10.61
CA LEU A 126 22.11 -24.26 10.36
C LEU A 126 20.70 -23.99 9.73
N VAL A 127 19.78 -24.95 9.59
CA VAL A 127 18.74 -24.86 8.51
C VAL A 127 17.27 -24.60 8.93
N GLU A 128 16.91 -24.41 10.21
CA GLU A 128 15.48 -24.22 10.56
C GLU A 128 14.92 -22.77 10.44
N GLU A 129 15.75 -21.75 10.22
CA GLU A 129 15.28 -20.35 10.15
C GLU A 129 14.64 -19.91 8.81
N MET A 130 14.71 -20.75 7.77
CA MET A 130 14.59 -20.31 6.37
C MET A 130 13.18 -20.16 5.76
N PRO A 131 12.11 -20.88 6.19
CA PRO A 131 10.79 -20.74 5.56
C PRO A 131 9.93 -19.63 6.18
N TYR A 132 9.85 -19.58 7.51
CA TYR A 132 8.99 -18.64 8.25
C TYR A 132 9.43 -17.19 8.08
N LYS A 133 10.75 -16.95 8.06
CA LYS A 133 11.30 -15.61 7.82
C LYS A 133 10.93 -15.09 6.44
N LYS A 134 10.95 -15.95 5.42
CA LYS A 134 10.56 -15.58 4.05
C LYS A 134 9.04 -15.34 3.94
N LEU A 135 8.24 -16.12 4.65
CA LEU A 135 6.79 -15.90 4.74
C LEU A 135 6.47 -14.56 5.39
N LEU A 136 7.16 -14.23 6.49
CA LEU A 136 7.05 -12.95 7.16
C LEU A 136 7.44 -11.80 6.22
N LEU A 137 8.59 -11.93 5.53
CA LEU A 137 9.02 -10.94 4.55
C LEU A 137 7.98 -10.75 3.43
N GLY A 138 7.43 -11.83 2.88
CA GLY A 138 6.38 -11.74 1.86
C GLY A 138 5.09 -11.09 2.36
N SER A 139 4.73 -11.32 3.63
CA SER A 139 3.59 -10.66 4.27
C SER A 139 3.83 -9.17 4.49
N GLU A 140 5.03 -8.80 4.94
CA GLU A 140 5.42 -7.39 5.13
C GLU A 140 5.56 -6.65 3.80
N GLU A 141 6.11 -7.29 2.78
CA GLU A 141 6.13 -6.76 1.41
C GLU A 141 4.71 -6.55 0.92
N ALA A 142 3.83 -7.56 1.00
CA ALA A 142 2.44 -7.42 0.61
C ALA A 142 1.72 -6.26 1.33
N LYS A 143 2.01 -6.02 2.61
CA LYS A 143 1.45 -4.88 3.37
C LYS A 143 1.98 -3.53 2.89
N ALA A 144 3.25 -3.47 2.47
CA ALA A 144 3.91 -2.24 2.05
C ALA A 144 3.55 -1.81 0.62
N ILE A 145 2.98 -2.70 -0.19
CA ILE A 145 2.60 -2.41 -1.58
C ILE A 145 1.52 -1.32 -1.61
N GLN A 146 1.83 -0.28 -2.38
CA GLN A 146 0.94 0.82 -2.68
C GLN A 146 0.25 0.53 -4.00
N ILE A 147 -1.08 0.59 -4.00
CA ILE A 147 -1.89 0.31 -5.20
C ILE A 147 -2.18 1.62 -5.95
N LYS A 148 -2.53 2.67 -5.19
CA LYS A 148 -2.86 4.00 -5.70
C LYS A 148 -2.44 5.06 -4.71
N GLY A 149 -2.42 6.29 -5.19
CA GLY A 149 -2.23 7.48 -4.37
C GLY A 149 -0.83 8.06 -4.48
N VAL A 150 -0.64 9.20 -3.81
CA VAL A 150 0.66 9.87 -3.79
C VAL A 150 1.49 9.32 -2.64
N GLN A 151 2.73 8.89 -2.95
CA GLN A 151 3.64 8.36 -1.94
C GLN A 151 3.83 9.38 -0.80
N GLY A 152 3.76 8.89 0.44
CA GLY A 152 4.01 9.72 1.62
C GLY A 152 2.80 10.54 2.11
N ILE A 153 1.63 10.43 1.48
CA ILE A 153 0.37 10.99 1.97
C ILE A 153 -0.55 9.87 2.47
N ARG A 154 -0.66 9.74 3.80
CA ARG A 154 -1.39 8.65 4.45
C ARG A 154 -2.89 8.83 4.45
N ARG A 155 -3.36 10.06 4.62
CA ARG A 155 -4.79 10.39 4.73
C ARG A 155 -5.06 11.76 4.12
N ALA A 156 -6.21 11.91 3.48
CA ALA A 156 -6.70 13.19 2.97
C ALA A 156 -8.09 13.50 3.55
N LEU A 157 -8.19 14.59 4.30
CA LEU A 157 -9.43 15.03 4.95
C LEU A 157 -9.97 16.26 4.24
N ILE A 158 -11.21 16.17 3.78
CA ILE A 158 -11.89 17.30 3.13
C ILE A 158 -12.62 18.10 4.18
N ARG A 159 -12.39 19.41 4.21
CA ARG A 159 -13.11 20.35 5.07
C ARG A 159 -13.60 21.51 4.23
N ARG A 160 -14.80 21.99 4.54
CA ARG A 160 -15.31 23.24 3.97
C ARG A 160 -14.87 24.39 4.86
N GLU A 161 -14.06 25.29 4.32
CA GLU A 161 -13.69 26.54 4.99
C GLU A 161 -14.33 27.72 4.25
N LYS A 162 -15.17 28.48 4.96
CA LYS A 162 -15.97 29.57 4.40
C LYS A 162 -16.82 29.04 3.21
N ASP A 163 -16.35 29.27 1.98
CA ASP A 163 -17.01 28.89 0.73
C ASP A 163 -16.12 28.04 -0.19
N GLU A 164 -15.07 27.41 0.34
CA GLU A 164 -14.16 26.58 -0.45
C GLU A 164 -13.92 25.24 0.23
N TYR A 165 -13.89 24.16 -0.56
CA TYR A 165 -13.41 22.88 -0.09
C TYR A 165 -11.88 22.85 -0.09
N VAL A 166 -11.31 22.47 1.06
CA VAL A 166 -9.87 22.38 1.30
C VAL A 166 -9.53 20.96 1.72
N ILE A 167 -8.43 20.42 1.20
CA ILE A 167 -7.95 19.08 1.55
C ILE A 167 -6.78 19.22 2.52
N TYR A 168 -6.91 18.63 3.70
CA TYR A 168 -5.84 18.50 4.69
C TYR A 168 -5.22 17.13 4.60
N THR A 169 -3.92 17.05 4.38
CA THR A 169 -3.22 15.77 4.29
C THR A 169 -2.45 15.46 5.56
N GLU A 170 -2.47 14.20 5.96
CA GLU A 170 -1.49 13.63 6.88
C GLU A 170 -0.34 13.04 6.05
N GLY A 171 0.82 13.68 6.09
CA GLY A 171 1.89 13.45 5.13
C GLY A 171 2.13 14.63 4.21
N SER A 172 3.26 14.58 3.51
CA SER A 172 3.64 15.63 2.57
C SER A 172 4.40 15.04 1.39
N ASN A 173 3.90 15.31 0.19
CA ASN A 173 4.61 15.09 -1.05
C ASN A 173 4.12 16.12 -2.07
N LEU A 174 4.77 17.28 -2.10
CA LEU A 174 4.36 18.38 -2.95
C LEU A 174 4.47 18.05 -4.44
N ASP A 175 5.54 17.37 -4.82
CA ASP A 175 5.81 17.01 -6.21
C ASP A 175 4.72 16.07 -6.76
N GLY A 176 4.38 15.02 -6.00
CA GLY A 176 3.32 14.09 -6.38
C GLY A 176 1.92 14.71 -6.37
N VAL A 177 1.65 15.68 -5.50
CA VAL A 177 0.35 16.39 -5.47
C VAL A 177 0.19 17.36 -6.63
N LEU A 178 1.27 18.01 -7.09
CA LEU A 178 1.24 18.94 -8.22
C LEU A 178 1.15 18.24 -9.58
N GLY A 179 1.48 16.95 -9.65
CA GLY A 179 1.39 16.14 -10.86
C GLY A 179 0.01 15.56 -11.16
N ILE A 180 -0.97 15.78 -10.28
CA ILE A 180 -2.38 15.36 -10.42
C ILE A 180 -3.17 16.50 -11.08
#